data_AF-A0A1S3IDH8-F1
#
_entry.id   AF-A0A1S3IDH8-F1
#
_cell.length_a   1.000
_cell.length_b   1.000
_cell.length_c   1.000
_cell.angle_alpha   90.00
_cell.angle_beta   90.00
_cell.angle_gamma   90.00
#
_symmetry.space_group_name_H-M   'P 1'
#
loop_
_entity.id
_entity.type
_entity.pdbx_description
1 polymer ?
#
loop_
_entity_poly.entity_id
_entity_poly.type
_entity_poly.pdbx_seq_one_letter_code
_entity_poly.pdbx_strand_id
1 'polypeptide(L)'
;MPKAPKANIPGRQKPIHPQSRKAAQLARQANHEQRVHRAHGDQATKLEVLGNKLLWFKENVDLQKKVYSKLELCLLVEEYLHRFDEEMEQIELIKNSLKTRQGGQHMSRETAIKTTLERDRREYEEMGIEVPDILNGKRLKYFR
;
A
#
# COMPACT_ATOMS: atom_id res chain seq x y z
N MET A 1 -12.96 -28.92 -63.26
CA MET A 1 -12.58 -27.50 -63.03
C MET A 1 -11.68 -27.44 -61.79
N PRO A 2 -10.49 -26.80 -61.85
CA PRO A 2 -9.63 -26.67 -60.68
C PRO A 2 -10.22 -25.65 -59.68
N LYS A 3 -10.15 -25.97 -58.38
CA LYS A 3 -10.60 -25.07 -57.30
C LYS A 3 -9.71 -23.82 -57.26
N ALA A 4 -10.33 -22.64 -57.19
CA ALA A 4 -9.62 -21.37 -57.12
C ALA A 4 -8.69 -21.31 -55.87
N PRO A 5 -7.48 -20.75 -56.00
CA PRO A 5 -6.56 -20.60 -54.88
C PRO A 5 -7.13 -19.62 -53.85
N LYS A 6 -7.13 -20.02 -52.57
CA LYS A 6 -7.59 -19.16 -51.47
C LYS A 6 -6.61 -17.99 -51.33
N ALA A 7 -7.09 -16.78 -51.59
CA ALA A 7 -6.32 -15.55 -51.39
C ALA A 7 -5.85 -15.45 -49.92
N ASN A 8 -4.54 -15.36 -49.72
CA ASN A 8 -3.97 -15.07 -48.42
C ASN A 8 -4.02 -13.55 -48.24
N ILE A 9 -5.10 -13.04 -47.65
CA ILE A 9 -5.30 -11.61 -47.44
C ILE A 9 -4.33 -11.13 -46.34
N PRO A 10 -3.31 -10.31 -46.65
CA PRO A 10 -2.43 -9.74 -45.63
C PRO A 10 -3.25 -8.85 -44.70
N GLY A 11 -3.11 -9.04 -43.37
CA GLY A 11 -3.80 -8.24 -42.36
C GLY A 11 -5.05 -8.86 -41.74
N ARG A 12 -5.60 -9.96 -42.28
CA ARG A 12 -6.73 -10.65 -41.63
C ARG A 12 -6.22 -11.60 -40.54
N GLN A 13 -6.33 -11.20 -39.28
CA GLN A 13 -6.05 -12.12 -38.16
C GLN A 13 -7.02 -13.31 -38.25
N LYS A 14 -6.47 -14.51 -38.51
CA LYS A 14 -7.26 -15.74 -38.55
C LYS A 14 -7.73 -16.06 -37.12
N PRO A 15 -9.00 -16.49 -36.93
CA PRO A 15 -9.47 -16.92 -35.63
C PRO A 15 -8.56 -18.04 -35.10
N ILE A 16 -8.09 -17.89 -33.86
CA ILE A 16 -7.16 -18.80 -33.21
C ILE A 16 -7.99 -19.82 -32.43
N HIS A 17 -7.77 -21.12 -32.68
CA HIS A 17 -8.42 -22.16 -31.88
C HIS A 17 -7.89 -22.13 -30.44
N PRO A 18 -8.76 -22.24 -29.40
CA PRO A 18 -8.36 -22.13 -27.99
C PRO A 18 -7.23 -23.09 -27.58
N GLN A 19 -7.22 -24.30 -28.13
CA GLN A 19 -6.20 -25.33 -27.84
C GLN A 19 -4.98 -25.28 -28.78
N SER A 20 -4.88 -24.26 -29.65
CA SER A 20 -3.74 -24.16 -30.57
C SER A 20 -2.46 -23.73 -29.85
N ARG A 21 -1.29 -24.09 -30.42
CA ARG A 21 0.02 -23.63 -29.91
C ARG A 21 0.10 -22.09 -29.84
N LYS A 22 -0.53 -21.38 -30.78
CA LYS A 22 -0.57 -19.92 -30.81
C LYS A 22 -1.40 -19.35 -29.65
N ALA A 23 -2.56 -19.95 -29.33
CA ALA A 23 -3.33 -19.58 -28.15
C ALA A 23 -2.55 -19.82 -26.85
N ALA A 24 -1.85 -20.96 -26.73
CA ALA A 24 -1.02 -21.26 -25.57
C ALA A 24 0.15 -20.26 -25.41
N GLN A 25 0.75 -19.78 -26.51
CA GLN A 25 1.78 -18.74 -26.47
C GLN A 25 1.22 -17.41 -25.96
N LEU A 26 0.08 -16.96 -26.50
CA LEU A 26 -0.58 -15.73 -26.06
C LEU A 26 -0.98 -15.79 -24.59
N ALA A 27 -1.53 -16.93 -24.13
CA ALA A 27 -1.89 -17.14 -22.74
C ALA A 27 -0.66 -17.07 -21.81
N ARG A 28 0.47 -17.67 -22.21
CA ARG A 28 1.72 -17.57 -21.44
C ARG A 28 2.21 -16.13 -21.33
N GLN A 29 2.17 -15.39 -22.43
CA GLN A 29 2.56 -13.98 -22.45
C GLN A 29 1.65 -13.15 -21.54
N ALA A 30 0.33 -13.28 -21.67
CA ALA A 30 -0.63 -12.56 -20.83
C ALA A 30 -0.44 -12.90 -19.34
N ASN A 31 -0.22 -14.17 -19.00
CA ASN A 31 0.04 -14.58 -17.61
C ASN A 31 1.35 -14.01 -17.08
N HIS A 32 2.38 -13.90 -17.92
CA HIS A 32 3.63 -13.27 -17.54
C HIS A 32 3.44 -11.77 -17.28
N GLU A 33 2.80 -11.06 -18.20
CA GLU A 33 2.49 -9.63 -18.07
C GLU A 33 1.66 -9.36 -16.81
N GLN A 34 0.64 -10.19 -16.53
CA GLN A 34 -0.14 -10.09 -15.31
C GLN A 34 0.69 -10.31 -14.05
N ARG A 35 1.62 -11.27 -14.05
CA ARG A 35 2.50 -11.52 -12.89
C ARG A 35 3.44 -10.34 -12.66
N VAL A 36 4.03 -9.80 -13.72
CA VAL A 36 4.92 -8.63 -13.65
C VAL A 36 4.15 -7.41 -13.14
N HIS A 37 2.96 -7.14 -13.70
CA HIS A 37 2.11 -6.04 -13.25
C HIS A 37 1.71 -6.17 -11.77
N ARG A 38 1.36 -7.39 -11.31
CA ARG A 38 1.06 -7.63 -9.89
C ARG A 38 2.28 -7.34 -9.01
N ALA A 39 3.46 -7.83 -9.38
CA ALA A 39 4.68 -7.59 -8.62
C ALA A 39 5.01 -6.08 -8.51
N HIS A 40 4.81 -5.32 -9.59
CA HIS A 40 4.95 -3.86 -9.54
C HIS A 40 3.91 -3.18 -8.65
N GLY A 41 2.65 -3.64 -8.71
CA GLY A 41 1.59 -3.17 -7.81
C GLY A 41 1.94 -3.41 -6.34
N ASP A 42 2.37 -4.62 -5.99
CA ASP A 42 2.75 -4.98 -4.62
C ASP A 42 3.94 -4.14 -4.12
N GLN A 43 4.91 -3.87 -5.00
CA GLN A 43 6.05 -3.01 -4.67
C GLN A 43 5.61 -1.55 -4.48
N ALA A 44 4.72 -1.04 -5.34
CA ALA A 44 4.19 0.31 -5.22
C ALA A 44 3.43 0.48 -3.90
N THR A 45 2.58 -0.47 -3.52
CA THR A 45 1.86 -0.44 -2.23
C THR A 45 2.82 -0.44 -1.04
N LYS A 46 3.90 -1.22 -1.07
CA LYS A 46 4.92 -1.20 -0.01
C LYS A 46 5.60 0.17 0.10
N LEU A 47 5.96 0.77 -1.03
CA LEU A 47 6.57 2.09 -1.07
C LEU A 47 5.60 3.19 -0.63
N GLU A 48 4.32 3.06 -0.95
CA GLU A 48 3.27 3.97 -0.51
C GLU A 48 3.11 3.93 1.01
N VAL A 49 3.06 2.74 1.62
CA VAL A 49 3.00 2.60 3.09
C VAL A 49 4.20 3.26 3.76
N LEU A 50 5.41 3.03 3.23
CA LEU A 50 6.62 3.67 3.74
C LEU A 50 6.57 5.20 3.54
N GLY A 51 6.15 5.66 2.37
CA GLY A 51 6.00 7.07 2.04
C GLY A 51 5.04 7.78 2.99
N ASN A 52 3.88 7.18 3.27
CA ASN A 52 2.89 7.73 4.21
C ASN A 52 3.45 7.80 5.64
N LYS A 53 4.22 6.78 6.07
CA LYS A 53 4.91 6.82 7.37
C LYS A 53 5.90 7.98 7.42
N LEU A 54 6.76 8.13 6.42
CA LEU A 54 7.75 9.20 6.35
C LEU A 54 7.09 10.58 6.27
N LEU A 55 5.99 10.71 5.52
CA LEU A 55 5.24 11.95 5.40
C LEU A 55 4.67 12.38 6.75
N TRP A 56 4.08 11.45 7.51
CA TRP A 56 3.59 11.74 8.86
C TRP A 56 4.70 12.27 9.77
N PHE A 57 5.87 11.61 9.77
CA PHE A 57 7.01 12.10 10.57
C PHE A 57 7.51 13.46 10.10
N LYS A 58 7.49 13.73 8.78
CA LYS A 58 7.88 15.01 8.23
C LYS A 58 6.95 16.14 8.68
N GLU A 59 5.64 15.89 8.72
CA GLU A 59 4.62 16.86 9.11
C GLU A 59 4.61 17.14 10.63
N ASN A 60 4.98 16.16 11.45
CA ASN A 60 4.98 16.27 12.92
C ASN A 60 6.35 16.65 13.52
N VAL A 61 7.39 16.76 12.70
CA VAL A 61 8.70 17.25 13.14
C VAL A 61 8.72 18.78 13.16
N ASP A 62 9.17 19.36 14.28
CA ASP A 62 9.37 20.79 14.45
C ASP A 62 10.49 21.30 13.52
N LEU A 63 10.16 22.33 12.75
CA LEU A 63 11.05 23.01 11.81
C LEU A 63 12.18 23.79 12.51
N GLN A 64 11.93 24.29 13.73
CA GLN A 64 12.87 25.18 14.44
C GLN A 64 13.92 24.41 15.25
N LYS A 65 13.61 23.17 15.64
CA LYS A 65 14.53 22.34 16.42
C LYS A 65 15.79 21.98 15.63
N LYS A 66 16.92 21.72 16.28
CA LYS A 66 18.16 21.31 15.58
C LYS A 66 18.51 19.84 15.76
N VAL A 67 18.11 19.27 16.89
CA VAL A 67 18.38 17.88 17.29
C VAL A 67 17.25 17.43 18.19
N TYR A 68 16.80 16.18 18.02
CA TYR A 68 15.89 15.52 18.95
C TYR A 68 16.67 14.72 19.98
N SER A 69 16.20 14.70 21.21
CA SER A 69 16.65 13.73 22.19
C SER A 69 16.00 12.36 21.94
N LYS A 70 16.57 11.30 22.52
CA LYS A 70 15.98 9.95 22.43
C LYS A 70 14.58 9.90 23.02
N LEU A 71 14.34 10.62 24.12
CA LEU A 71 13.03 10.69 24.76
C LEU A 71 12.00 11.35 23.85
N GLU A 72 12.39 12.44 23.18
CA GLU A 72 11.50 13.14 22.25
C GLU A 72 11.19 12.32 21.00
N LEU A 73 12.14 11.50 20.54
CA LEU A 73 11.88 10.54 19.48
C LEU A 73 10.87 9.49 19.95
N CYS A 74 11.00 8.95 21.17
CA CYS A 74 10.01 8.00 21.72
C CYS A 74 8.61 8.63 21.79
N LEU A 75 8.50 9.87 22.29
CA LEU A 75 7.22 10.58 22.35
C LEU A 75 6.61 10.79 20.95
N LEU A 76 7.42 11.17 19.97
CA LEU A 76 6.95 11.32 18.58
C LEU A 76 6.50 9.99 17.97
N VAL A 77 7.13 8.88 18.36
CA VAL A 77 6.71 7.53 17.96
C VAL A 77 5.41 7.11 18.64
N GLU A 78 5.22 7.48 19.91
CA GLU A 78 3.94 7.27 20.60
C GLU A 78 2.81 8.05 19.91
N GLU A 79 3.03 9.32 19.57
CA GLU A 79 2.09 10.10 18.76
C GLU A 79 1.79 9.43 17.41
N TYR A 80 2.81 8.85 16.75
CA TYR A 80 2.60 8.08 15.52
C TYR A 80 1.70 6.86 15.73
N LEU A 81 1.84 6.15 16.85
CA LEU A 81 0.99 5.00 17.20
C LEU A 81 -0.45 5.43 17.53
N HIS A 82 -0.66 6.66 17.99
CA HIS A 82 -1.97 7.23 18.31
C HIS A 82 -2.63 7.98 17.14
N ARG A 83 -2.02 7.99 15.95
CA ARG A 83 -2.51 8.73 14.76
C ARG A 83 -3.92 8.38 14.28
N PHE A 84 -4.45 7.22 14.67
CA PHE A 84 -5.77 6.75 14.24
C PHE A 84 -6.83 6.83 15.35
N ASP A 85 -6.50 7.35 16.53
CA ASP A 85 -7.42 7.35 17.67
C ASP A 85 -8.70 8.14 17.37
N GLU A 86 -8.59 9.31 16.73
CA GLU A 86 -9.74 10.12 16.31
C GLU A 86 -10.63 9.39 15.29
N GLU A 87 -10.02 8.72 14.29
CA GLU A 87 -10.76 7.95 13.27
C GLU A 87 -11.47 6.75 13.93
N MET A 88 -10.81 6.08 14.87
CA MET A 88 -11.36 4.95 15.60
C MET A 88 -12.52 5.37 16.50
N GLU A 89 -12.39 6.47 17.24
CA GLU A 89 -13.48 7.03 18.04
C GLU A 89 -14.68 7.39 17.17
N GLN A 90 -14.46 8.04 16.02
CA GLN A 90 -15.53 8.36 15.08
C GLN A 90 -16.25 7.10 14.58
N ILE A 91 -15.51 6.05 14.22
CA ILE A 91 -16.10 4.77 13.79
C ILE A 91 -16.94 4.15 14.92
N GLU A 92 -16.45 4.18 16.16
CA GLU A 92 -17.17 3.68 17.33
C GLU A 92 -18.45 4.48 17.62
N LEU A 93 -18.39 5.80 17.54
CA LEU A 93 -19.56 6.68 17.69
C LEU A 93 -20.61 6.40 16.62
N ILE A 94 -20.22 6.25 15.36
CA ILE A 94 -21.14 5.93 14.26
C ILE A 94 -21.82 4.58 14.51
N LYS A 95 -21.07 3.56 14.95
CA LYS A 95 -21.61 2.24 15.29
C LYS A 95 -22.62 2.28 16.43
N ASN A 96 -22.36 3.10 17.45
CA ASN A 96 -23.17 3.14 18.68
C ASN A 96 -24.38 4.08 18.57
N SER A 97 -24.25 5.21 17.86
CA SER A 97 -25.29 6.24 17.73
C SER A 97 -26.36 5.91 16.69
N LEU A 98 -25.96 5.25 15.59
CA LEU A 98 -26.85 4.85 14.53
C LEU A 98 -27.29 3.40 14.77
N LYS A 99 -28.48 3.22 15.37
CA LYS A 99 -29.20 1.92 15.44
C LYS A 99 -29.66 1.43 14.04
N THR A 100 -28.89 1.72 13.01
CA THR A 100 -29.19 1.40 11.62
C THR A 100 -28.60 0.03 11.32
N ARG A 101 -29.27 -0.75 10.48
CA ARG A 101 -28.79 -2.06 9.96
C ARG A 101 -27.46 -1.99 9.17
N GLN A 102 -26.80 -0.84 9.10
CA GLN A 102 -25.57 -0.56 8.34
C GLN A 102 -24.29 -0.55 9.20
N GLY A 103 -24.28 -1.16 10.39
CA GLY A 103 -23.08 -1.27 11.26
C GLY A 103 -21.85 -1.91 10.60
N GLY A 104 -21.97 -2.44 9.38
CA GLY A 104 -20.89 -3.01 8.58
C GLY A 104 -20.08 -2.04 7.72
N GLN A 105 -20.53 -0.79 7.53
CA GLN A 105 -19.94 0.10 6.50
C GLN A 105 -18.45 0.40 6.73
N HIS A 106 -18.02 0.51 8.00
CA HIS A 106 -16.64 0.83 8.37
C HIS A 106 -15.79 -0.37 8.80
N MET A 107 -16.33 -1.60 8.77
CA MET A 107 -15.62 -2.79 9.28
C MET A 107 -14.30 -3.04 8.55
N SER A 108 -14.26 -2.83 7.23
CA SER A 108 -13.04 -3.05 6.45
C SER A 108 -11.93 -2.08 6.84
N ARG A 109 -12.26 -0.80 7.02
CA ARG A 109 -11.30 0.23 7.41
C ARG A 109 -10.82 0.03 8.84
N GLU A 110 -11.74 -0.23 9.76
CA GLU A 110 -11.42 -0.54 11.15
C GLU A 110 -10.49 -1.74 11.28
N THR A 111 -10.78 -2.83 10.56
CA THR A 111 -9.93 -4.03 10.59
C THR A 111 -8.53 -3.70 10.05
N ALA A 112 -8.43 -2.94 8.96
CA ALA A 112 -7.15 -2.53 8.40
C ALA A 112 -6.34 -1.66 9.37
N ILE A 113 -6.98 -0.71 10.07
CA ILE A 113 -6.34 0.12 11.10
C ILE A 113 -5.84 -0.76 12.24
N LYS A 114 -6.71 -1.62 12.79
CA LYS A 114 -6.36 -2.52 13.91
C LYS A 114 -5.18 -3.42 13.58
N THR A 115 -5.20 -4.08 12.42
CA THR A 115 -4.08 -4.93 11.99
C THR A 115 -2.79 -4.13 11.79
N THR A 116 -2.88 -2.89 11.30
CA THR A 116 -1.70 -2.02 11.13
C THR A 116 -1.13 -1.60 12.48
N LEU A 117 -1.98 -1.15 13.41
CA LEU A 117 -1.57 -0.74 14.75
C LEU A 117 -1.00 -1.89 15.57
N GLU A 118 -1.59 -3.08 15.46
CA GLU A 118 -1.09 -4.28 16.13
C GLU A 118 0.33 -4.62 15.65
N ARG A 119 0.58 -4.55 14.33
CA ARG A 119 1.91 -4.73 13.77
C ARG A 119 2.88 -3.66 14.26
N ASP A 120 2.50 -2.38 14.15
CA ASP A 120 3.37 -1.26 14.53
C ASP A 120 3.72 -1.29 16.04
N ARG A 121 2.75 -1.66 16.92
CA ARG A 121 2.99 -1.84 18.37
C ARG A 121 3.92 -3.00 18.65
N ARG A 122 3.70 -4.15 17.99
CA ARG A 122 4.57 -5.32 18.13
C ARG A 122 6.00 -4.98 17.72
N GLU A 123 6.18 -4.26 16.62
CA GLU A 123 7.49 -3.78 16.17
C GLU A 123 8.13 -2.86 17.21
N TYR A 124 7.37 -1.92 17.79
CA TYR A 124 7.86 -1.01 18.82
C TYR A 124 8.33 -1.73 20.09
N GLU A 125 7.57 -2.73 20.56
CA GLU A 125 7.85 -3.42 21.82
C GLU A 125 8.90 -4.54 21.69
N GLU A 126 8.89 -5.32 20.60
CA GLU A 126 9.73 -6.52 20.47
C GLU A 126 11.09 -6.25 19.80
N MET A 127 11.09 -5.58 18.65
CA MET A 127 12.25 -5.55 17.73
C MET A 127 12.80 -4.14 17.46
N GLY A 128 12.04 -3.10 17.82
CA GLY A 128 12.31 -1.71 17.48
C GLY A 128 11.65 -1.32 16.15
N ILE A 129 10.84 -0.25 16.19
CA ILE A 129 10.19 0.31 15.00
C ILE A 129 11.18 1.13 14.16
N GLU A 130 11.17 0.93 12.85
CA GLU A 130 12.01 1.71 11.93
C GLU A 130 11.47 3.13 11.74
N VAL A 131 12.28 4.13 12.07
CA VAL A 131 11.92 5.55 11.99
C VAL A 131 13.07 6.40 11.44
N PRO A 132 12.79 7.57 10.86
CA PRO A 132 13.81 8.48 10.37
C PRO A 132 14.80 8.89 11.48
N ASP A 133 16.09 8.97 11.14
CA ASP A 133 17.09 9.46 12.08
C ASP A 133 17.00 11.00 12.22
N ILE A 134 16.23 11.41 13.22
CA ILE A 134 16.07 12.81 13.66
C ILE A 134 17.00 13.17 14.83
N LEU A 135 17.77 12.21 15.35
CA LEU A 135 18.76 12.43 16.41
C LEU A 135 20.00 13.12 15.86
N ASN A 136 20.34 12.87 14.59
CA ASN A 136 21.42 13.55 13.92
C ASN A 136 20.92 14.81 13.19
N GLY A 137 21.36 15.99 13.64
CA GLY A 137 20.96 17.27 13.05
C GLY A 137 21.25 17.40 11.54
N LYS A 138 22.28 16.72 11.01
CA LYS A 138 22.56 16.71 9.56
C LYS A 138 21.48 15.93 8.78
N ARG A 139 21.05 14.79 9.31
CA ARG A 139 20.03 13.93 8.69
C ARG A 139 18.64 14.52 8.86
N LEU A 140 18.37 15.12 10.03
CA LEU A 140 17.17 15.91 10.28
C LEU A 140 17.01 17.04 9.26
N LYS A 141 18.08 17.77 8.93
CA LYS A 141 18.04 18.83 7.90
C LYS A 141 17.69 18.29 6.51
N TYR A 142 18.15 17.08 6.16
CA TYR A 142 17.82 16.44 4.88
C TYR A 142 16.38 15.89 4.86
N PHE A 143 15.88 15.44 6.02
CA PHE A 143 14.55 14.87 6.15
C PHE A 143 13.42 15.92 6.03
N ARG A 144 13.73 17.18 6.39
CA ARG A 144 12.85 18.35 6.23
C ARG A 144 12.58 18.71 4.77
#